data_AF-G0L6K9-F1
#
_entry.id   AF-G0L6K9-F1
#
_cell.length_a   1.000
_cell.length_b   1.000
_cell.length_c   1.000
_cell.angle_alpha   90.00
_cell.angle_beta   90.00
_cell.angle_gamma   90.00
#
_symmetry.space_group_name_H-M   'P 1'
#
loop_
_entity.id
_entity.type
_entity.pdbx_description
1 polymer ?
#
loop_
_entity_poly.entity_id
_entity_poly.type
_entity_poly.pdbx_seq_one_letter_code
_entity_poly.pdbx_strand_id
1 'polypeptide(L)'
;MNFALQNTLELLLIIGLGFLLQKKVAKQDLKGVKVLILSIALPAVIFVALLKIKLDSSLLIFPVLALAFNLIMLAASKYILGISLSKEQSAKKRTIMMLLPSLAPGLSCFPFLAIYLGDDSLALAALADVGNKIFVLIMLYMLAMNWYHLRSAQEGKPSTSNKLKSLGLSLLKEPINLVLIVGLLLLAFGLNLDSLPLFLKNTVLSVKTLMTPLVLLFIGMAVRIKSGEFGLILSLLVRRSGITFLISGIFVLLLPTLAAPLVLLLVVFPQSACSFWPFAHMSAVSSMEENDQQTEPTFDINFAVNILACSLPFSTILVIGIFSFSEVFVSPLTLLLIGAGMTIVSFLPYAIKKVKRIKSPEISGQYGTYVGLNTNHRSSEES
;
A
#
# COMPACT_ATOMS: atom_id res chain seq x y z
N MET A 1 15.30 12.76 -27.97
CA MET A 1 15.20 11.92 -26.76
C MET A 1 13.82 11.27 -26.77
N ASN A 2 13.67 9.98 -26.47
CA ASN A 2 12.35 9.34 -26.37
C ASN A 2 11.52 10.11 -25.33
N PHE A 3 10.28 10.51 -25.66
CA PHE A 3 9.38 11.27 -24.78
C PHE A 3 9.23 10.63 -23.39
N ALA A 4 9.16 9.29 -23.34
CA ALA A 4 9.10 8.54 -22.09
C ALA A 4 10.38 8.69 -21.26
N LEU A 5 11.55 8.65 -21.90
CA LEU A 5 12.85 8.81 -21.24
C LEU A 5 13.02 10.22 -20.66
N GLN A 6 12.59 11.25 -21.41
CA GLN A 6 12.62 12.62 -20.92
C GLN A 6 11.78 12.79 -19.66
N ASN A 7 10.51 12.37 -19.71
CA ASN A 7 9.63 12.43 -18.55
C ASN A 7 10.24 11.68 -17.37
N THR A 8 10.74 10.45 -17.58
CA THR A 8 11.40 9.68 -16.51
C THR A 8 12.55 10.44 -15.85
N LEU A 9 13.41 11.08 -16.65
CA LEU A 9 14.52 11.88 -16.11
C LEU A 9 14.02 13.09 -15.32
N GLU A 10 13.01 13.81 -15.79
CA GLU A 10 12.40 14.93 -15.07
C GLU A 10 11.82 14.48 -13.71
N LEU A 11 11.13 13.33 -13.66
CA LEU A 11 10.60 12.78 -12.40
C LEU A 11 11.71 12.40 -11.43
N LEU A 12 12.75 11.74 -11.93
CA LEU A 12 13.91 11.35 -11.12
C LEU A 12 14.66 12.57 -10.58
N LEU A 13 14.77 13.65 -11.35
CA LEU A 13 15.36 14.90 -10.88
C LEU A 13 14.55 15.49 -9.71
N ILE A 14 13.22 15.57 -9.82
CA ILE A 14 12.37 16.09 -8.74
C ILE A 14 12.43 15.18 -7.50
N ILE A 15 12.38 13.86 -7.68
CA ILE A 15 12.56 12.91 -6.56
C ILE A 15 13.95 13.09 -5.93
N GLY A 16 14.99 13.27 -6.74
CA GLY A 16 16.35 13.56 -6.29
C GLY A 16 16.43 14.84 -5.45
N LEU A 17 15.76 15.92 -5.88
CA LEU A 17 15.65 17.15 -5.10
C LEU A 17 14.97 16.90 -3.74
N GLY A 18 13.88 16.12 -3.72
CA GLY A 18 13.23 15.70 -2.48
C GLY A 18 14.18 14.92 -1.56
N PHE A 19 14.99 14.02 -2.12
CA PHE A 19 15.99 13.28 -1.37
C PHE A 19 17.08 14.19 -0.78
N LEU A 20 17.55 15.21 -1.53
CA LEU A 20 18.50 16.20 -1.01
C LEU A 20 17.90 17.03 0.14
N LEU A 21 16.60 17.36 0.06
CA LEU A 21 15.88 18.06 1.12
C LEU A 21 15.62 17.21 2.36
N GLN A 22 15.62 15.89 2.24
CA GLN A 22 15.29 14.97 3.33
C GLN A 22 16.07 15.24 4.63
N LYS A 23 17.36 15.60 4.52
CA LYS A 23 18.22 15.89 5.68
C LYS A 23 17.88 17.20 6.38
N LYS A 24 17.26 18.14 5.66
CA LYS A 24 16.88 19.47 6.16
C LYS A 24 15.47 19.50 6.73
N VAL A 25 14.63 18.52 6.40
CA VAL A 25 13.21 18.48 6.78
C VAL A 25 13.00 17.49 7.94
N ALA A 26 12.44 17.99 9.05
CA ALA A 26 12.14 17.13 10.19
C ALA A 26 11.04 16.13 9.82
N LYS A 27 11.01 14.97 10.49
CA LYS A 27 10.01 13.92 10.22
C LYS A 27 8.57 14.42 10.36
N GLN A 28 8.33 15.31 11.32
CA GLN A 28 7.03 15.89 11.59
C GLN A 28 6.55 16.79 10.43
N ASP A 29 7.46 17.50 9.77
CA ASP A 29 7.13 18.44 8.69
C ASP A 29 6.66 17.72 7.42
N LEU A 30 7.12 16.47 7.22
CA LEU A 30 6.62 15.61 6.13
C LEU A 30 5.12 15.34 6.24
N LYS A 31 4.57 15.35 7.46
CA LYS A 31 3.12 15.25 7.67
C LYS A 31 2.40 16.46 7.07
N GLY A 32 2.96 17.66 7.19
CA GLY A 32 2.41 18.88 6.61
C GLY A 32 2.39 18.82 5.08
N VAL A 33 3.49 18.42 4.45
CA VAL A 33 3.56 18.23 2.99
C VAL A 33 2.52 17.20 2.51
N LYS A 34 2.39 16.08 3.22
CA LYS A 34 1.36 15.07 2.93
C LYS A 34 -0.06 15.64 3.01
N VAL A 35 -0.35 16.47 4.02
CA VAL A 35 -1.67 17.10 4.17
C VAL A 35 -1.96 18.06 3.01
N LEU A 36 -0.97 18.87 2.59
CA LEU A 36 -1.11 19.76 1.44
C LEU A 36 -1.43 18.98 0.16
N ILE A 37 -0.73 17.87 -0.08
CA ILE A 37 -0.98 16.98 -1.21
C ILE A 37 -2.41 16.44 -1.17
N LEU A 38 -2.79 15.78 -0.08
CA LEU A 38 -4.05 15.03 0.00
C LEU A 38 -5.29 15.91 0.15
N SER A 39 -5.13 17.14 0.66
CA SER A 39 -6.26 18.02 0.98
C SER A 39 -6.49 19.13 -0.02
N ILE A 40 -5.46 19.49 -0.81
CA ILE A 40 -5.53 20.64 -1.72
C ILE A 40 -5.10 20.21 -3.13
N ALA A 41 -3.85 19.81 -3.32
CA ALA A 41 -3.30 19.59 -4.65
C ALA A 41 -4.00 18.45 -5.38
N LEU A 42 -4.13 17.28 -4.73
CA LEU A 42 -4.76 16.11 -5.32
C LEU A 42 -6.26 16.32 -5.60
N PRO A 43 -7.08 16.83 -4.66
CA PRO A 43 -8.46 17.17 -4.97
C PRO A 43 -8.58 18.11 -6.18
N ALA A 44 -7.75 19.15 -6.30
CA ALA A 44 -7.80 20.05 -7.45
C ALA A 44 -7.53 19.33 -8.78
N VAL A 45 -6.56 18.39 -8.82
CA VAL A 45 -6.31 17.61 -10.05
C VAL A 45 -7.48 16.71 -10.39
N ILE A 46 -8.02 15.99 -9.40
CA ILE A 46 -9.16 15.09 -9.63
C ILE A 46 -10.38 15.88 -10.09
N PHE A 47 -10.64 17.06 -9.52
CA PHE A 47 -11.73 17.93 -9.96
C PHE A 47 -11.62 18.27 -11.44
N VAL A 48 -10.45 18.78 -11.84
CA VAL A 48 -10.19 19.17 -13.24
C VAL A 48 -10.26 17.97 -14.16
N ALA A 49 -9.74 16.81 -13.74
CA ALA A 49 -9.76 15.59 -14.51
C ALA A 49 -11.19 15.07 -14.70
N LEU A 50 -12.01 15.07 -13.66
CA LEU A 50 -13.41 14.66 -13.73
C LEU A 50 -14.21 15.60 -14.64
N LEU A 51 -14.07 16.91 -14.49
CA LEU A 51 -14.84 17.88 -15.31
C LEU A 51 -14.46 17.88 -16.81
N LYS A 52 -13.45 17.11 -17.22
CA LYS A 52 -13.07 16.91 -18.62
C LYS A 52 -13.63 15.63 -19.24
N ILE A 53 -14.00 14.64 -18.43
CA ILE A 53 -14.53 13.37 -18.93
C ILE A 53 -16.05 13.43 -19.08
N LYS A 54 -16.60 12.62 -20.00
CA LYS A 54 -18.04 12.38 -20.09
C LYS A 54 -18.42 11.27 -19.12
N LEU A 55 -19.38 11.53 -18.25
CA LEU A 55 -19.90 10.49 -17.35
C LEU A 55 -20.78 9.51 -18.11
N ASP A 56 -20.45 8.24 -17.95
CA ASP A 56 -21.28 7.10 -18.33
C ASP A 56 -21.40 6.16 -17.12
N SER A 57 -22.53 5.48 -17.01
CA SER A 57 -22.80 4.49 -15.95
C SER A 57 -21.77 3.35 -15.96
N SER A 58 -21.16 3.08 -17.12
CA SER A 58 -20.05 2.14 -17.27
C SER A 58 -18.86 2.46 -16.36
N LEU A 59 -18.69 3.71 -15.92
CA LEU A 59 -17.60 4.14 -15.04
C LEU A 59 -17.72 3.60 -13.60
N LEU A 60 -18.89 3.12 -13.18
CA LEU A 60 -19.06 2.48 -11.86
C LEU A 60 -18.31 1.14 -11.74
N ILE A 61 -17.87 0.56 -12.86
CA ILE A 61 -17.07 -0.67 -12.85
C ILE A 61 -15.70 -0.47 -12.18
N PHE A 62 -15.13 0.74 -12.23
CA PHE A 62 -13.79 1.03 -11.70
C PHE A 62 -13.69 0.83 -10.18
N PRO A 63 -14.58 1.42 -9.35
CA PRO A 63 -14.63 1.11 -7.92
C PRO A 63 -14.81 -0.40 -7.63
N VAL A 64 -15.66 -1.08 -8.40
CA VAL A 64 -15.94 -2.51 -8.20
C VAL A 64 -14.70 -3.36 -8.50
N LEU A 65 -14.00 -3.08 -9.60
CA LEU A 65 -12.76 -3.76 -9.97
C LEU A 65 -11.66 -3.55 -8.94
N ALA A 66 -11.49 -2.32 -8.43
CA ALA A 66 -10.52 -2.04 -7.38
C ALA A 66 -10.84 -2.83 -6.10
N LEU A 67 -12.09 -2.80 -5.65
CA LEU A 67 -12.54 -3.58 -4.48
C LEU A 67 -12.32 -5.08 -4.68
N ALA A 68 -12.67 -5.63 -5.86
CA ALA A 68 -12.43 -7.03 -6.20
C ALA A 68 -10.94 -7.37 -6.16
N PHE A 69 -10.08 -6.53 -6.74
CA PHE A 69 -8.63 -6.67 -6.65
C PHE A 69 -8.16 -6.72 -5.19
N ASN A 70 -8.62 -5.80 -4.34
CA ASN A 70 -8.23 -5.76 -2.94
C ASN A 70 -8.64 -7.06 -2.20
N LEU A 71 -9.81 -7.62 -2.50
CA LEU A 71 -10.29 -8.86 -1.91
C LEU A 71 -9.48 -10.08 -2.37
N ILE A 72 -9.15 -10.15 -3.66
CA ILE A 72 -8.26 -11.18 -4.20
C ILE A 72 -6.89 -11.07 -3.52
N MET A 73 -6.36 -9.87 -3.38
CA MET A 73 -5.09 -9.64 -2.68
C MET A 73 -5.16 -9.95 -1.19
N LEU A 74 -6.31 -9.77 -0.54
CA LEU A 74 -6.51 -10.15 0.86
C LEU A 74 -6.42 -11.68 0.99
N ALA A 75 -7.06 -12.43 0.09
CA ALA A 75 -6.90 -13.88 0.05
C ALA A 75 -5.45 -14.28 -0.24
N ALA A 76 -4.80 -13.65 -1.24
CA ALA A 76 -3.40 -13.89 -1.56
C ALA A 76 -2.47 -13.58 -0.37
N SER A 77 -2.81 -12.57 0.43
CA SER A 77 -2.02 -12.21 1.62
C SER A 77 -2.02 -13.29 2.69
N LYS A 78 -3.17 -13.93 2.89
CA LYS A 78 -3.36 -15.04 3.82
C LYS A 78 -2.64 -16.31 3.36
N TYR A 79 -2.79 -16.67 2.08
CA TYR A 79 -2.37 -17.98 1.57
C TYR A 79 -0.98 -18.00 0.93
N ILE A 80 -0.54 -16.90 0.31
CA ILE A 80 0.69 -16.86 -0.50
C ILE A 80 1.72 -15.90 0.11
N LEU A 81 1.33 -14.66 0.43
CA LEU A 81 2.27 -13.65 0.91
C LEU A 81 2.83 -13.99 2.30
N GLY A 82 2.03 -14.61 3.17
CA GLY A 82 2.43 -15.02 4.52
C GLY A 82 3.28 -16.29 4.63
N ILE A 83 3.56 -17.01 3.54
CA ILE A 83 4.29 -18.29 3.57
C ILE A 83 5.71 -18.13 4.15
N SER A 84 6.38 -17.01 3.90
CA SER A 84 7.74 -16.75 4.40
C SER A 84 7.79 -16.39 5.90
N LEU A 85 6.65 -16.29 6.58
CA LEU A 85 6.54 -16.01 8.02
C LEU A 85 6.20 -17.28 8.79
N SER A 86 6.86 -17.51 9.93
CA SER A 86 6.60 -18.69 10.77
C SER A 86 5.21 -18.64 11.41
N LYS A 87 4.73 -19.76 11.96
CA LYS A 87 3.43 -19.80 12.69
C LYS A 87 3.44 -18.91 13.93
N GLU A 88 4.57 -18.82 14.62
CA GLU A 88 4.79 -17.98 15.80
C GLU A 88 4.69 -16.47 15.49
N GLN A 89 4.90 -16.07 14.24
CA GLN A 89 4.83 -14.67 13.79
C GLN A 89 3.39 -14.25 13.43
N SER A 90 2.43 -14.55 14.31
CA SER A 90 1.00 -14.31 14.05
C SER A 90 0.68 -12.82 13.87
N ALA A 91 1.29 -11.94 14.67
CA ALA A 91 1.13 -10.49 14.56
C ALA A 91 1.67 -9.93 13.22
N LYS A 92 2.83 -10.39 12.76
CA LYS A 92 3.38 -10.03 11.43
C LYS A 92 2.49 -10.52 10.29
N LYS A 93 1.91 -11.73 10.41
CA LYS A 93 0.95 -12.26 9.43
C LYS A 93 -0.29 -11.39 9.32
N ARG A 94 -0.91 -11.02 10.45
CA ARG A 94 -2.05 -10.09 10.45
C ARG A 94 -1.66 -8.71 9.90
N THR A 95 -0.46 -8.25 10.20
CA THR A 95 0.07 -6.97 9.68
C THR A 95 0.18 -6.95 8.16
N ILE A 96 0.72 -8.01 7.53
CA ILE A 96 0.81 -8.06 6.06
C ILE A 96 -0.57 -8.24 5.41
N MET A 97 -1.51 -8.91 6.09
CA MET A 97 -2.89 -9.04 5.62
C MET A 97 -3.64 -7.71 5.63
N MET A 98 -3.23 -6.76 6.48
CA MET A 98 -3.74 -5.39 6.48
C MET A 98 -3.09 -4.53 5.40
N LEU A 99 -1.77 -4.63 5.23
CA LEU A 99 -1.01 -3.69 4.39
C LEU A 99 -0.91 -4.09 2.91
N LEU A 100 -0.58 -5.35 2.62
CA LEU A 100 -0.30 -5.79 1.24
C LEU A 100 -1.51 -5.77 0.28
N PRO A 101 -2.77 -5.96 0.72
CA PRO A 101 -3.91 -5.75 -0.17
C PRO A 101 -4.34 -4.29 -0.31
N SER A 102 -3.84 -3.38 0.53
CA SER A 102 -4.24 -1.96 0.50
C SER A 102 -3.42 -1.13 -0.49
N LEU A 103 -4.03 -0.10 -1.08
CA LEU A 103 -3.36 0.82 -2.03
C LEU A 103 -3.37 2.27 -1.52
N ALA A 104 -2.32 3.04 -1.84
CA ALA A 104 -2.23 4.50 -1.68
C ALA A 104 -2.01 5.24 -3.01
N PRO A 105 -2.94 5.17 -3.98
CA PRO A 105 -2.75 5.70 -5.33
C PRO A 105 -2.38 7.19 -5.35
N GLY A 106 -3.04 8.00 -4.52
CA GLY A 106 -2.82 9.45 -4.42
C GLY A 106 -1.43 9.90 -4.00
N LEU A 107 -0.69 9.06 -3.27
CA LEU A 107 0.71 9.34 -2.90
C LEU A 107 1.70 8.58 -3.78
N SER A 108 1.25 7.66 -4.63
CA SER A 108 2.12 6.81 -5.45
C SER A 108 1.84 6.95 -6.94
N CYS A 109 0.86 6.25 -7.51
CA CYS A 109 0.75 6.09 -8.96
C CYS A 109 0.12 7.31 -9.66
N PHE A 110 -0.70 8.08 -8.97
CA PHE A 110 -1.42 9.23 -9.56
C PHE A 110 -0.54 10.28 -10.25
N PRO A 111 0.59 10.77 -9.69
CA PRO A 111 1.45 11.72 -10.40
C PRO A 111 1.95 11.12 -11.73
N PHE A 112 2.30 9.83 -11.74
CA PHE A 112 2.76 9.15 -12.96
C PHE A 112 1.61 8.99 -13.96
N LEU A 113 0.39 8.65 -13.52
CA LEU A 113 -0.77 8.60 -14.40
C LEU A 113 -1.04 9.96 -15.05
N ALA A 114 -0.97 11.05 -14.28
CA ALA A 114 -1.17 12.41 -14.79
C ALA A 114 -0.16 12.78 -15.89
N ILE A 115 1.10 12.34 -15.75
CA ILE A 115 2.20 12.66 -16.67
C ILE A 115 2.21 11.77 -17.90
N TYR A 116 2.09 10.46 -17.73
CA TYR A 116 2.24 9.50 -18.82
C TYR A 116 0.93 9.20 -19.56
N LEU A 117 -0.21 9.23 -18.86
CA LEU A 117 -1.51 8.85 -19.44
C LEU A 117 -2.54 9.99 -19.46
N GLY A 118 -2.25 11.12 -18.83
CA GLY A 118 -3.10 12.31 -18.83
C GLY A 118 -4.26 12.28 -17.84
N ASP A 119 -5.07 13.33 -17.91
CA ASP A 119 -6.17 13.61 -16.97
C ASP A 119 -7.25 12.53 -17.00
N ASP A 120 -7.60 11.98 -18.17
CA ASP A 120 -8.69 11.01 -18.31
C ASP A 120 -8.38 9.73 -17.51
N SER A 121 -7.17 9.19 -17.68
CA SER A 121 -6.73 8.00 -16.95
C SER A 121 -6.64 8.25 -15.45
N LEU A 122 -6.27 9.47 -15.04
CA LEU A 122 -6.25 9.87 -13.64
C LEU A 122 -7.66 9.95 -13.05
N ALA A 123 -8.65 10.45 -13.80
CA ALA A 123 -10.05 10.47 -13.37
C ALA A 123 -10.57 9.05 -13.12
N LEU A 124 -10.29 8.12 -14.05
CA LEU A 124 -10.63 6.71 -13.90
C LEU A 124 -9.94 6.07 -12.68
N ALA A 125 -8.68 6.41 -12.44
CA ALA A 125 -7.94 5.95 -11.27
C ALA A 125 -8.52 6.51 -9.95
N ALA A 126 -9.01 7.74 -9.94
CA ALA A 126 -9.68 8.34 -8.79
C ALA A 126 -11.02 7.67 -8.49
N LEU A 127 -11.80 7.33 -9.53
CA LEU A 127 -13.00 6.51 -9.38
C LEU A 127 -12.66 5.12 -8.83
N ALA A 128 -11.61 4.47 -9.34
CA ALA A 128 -11.14 3.20 -8.80
C ALA A 128 -10.71 3.30 -7.32
N ASP A 129 -10.06 4.41 -6.91
CA ASP A 129 -9.64 4.60 -5.52
C ASP A 129 -10.83 4.65 -4.56
N VAL A 130 -12.04 5.04 -4.99
CA VAL A 130 -13.26 4.94 -4.16
C VAL A 130 -13.49 3.50 -3.67
N GLY A 131 -13.33 2.51 -4.56
CA GLY A 131 -13.43 1.09 -4.22
C GLY A 131 -12.36 0.64 -3.23
N ASN A 132 -11.11 1.06 -3.47
CA ASN A 132 -10.01 0.82 -2.54
C ASN A 132 -10.25 1.46 -1.17
N LYS A 133 -10.85 2.65 -1.11
CA LYS A 133 -11.18 3.32 0.15
C LYS A 133 -12.26 2.59 0.93
N ILE A 134 -13.30 2.07 0.26
CA ILE A 134 -14.30 1.19 0.89
C ILE A 134 -13.60 -0.02 1.52
N PHE A 135 -12.72 -0.70 0.77
CA PHE A 135 -11.97 -1.84 1.30
C PHE A 135 -11.14 -1.45 2.53
N VAL A 136 -10.34 -0.39 2.41
CA VAL A 136 -9.34 -0.03 3.40
C VAL A 136 -9.95 0.57 4.67
N LEU A 137 -10.95 1.44 4.56
CA LEU A 137 -11.55 2.13 5.72
C LEU A 137 -12.65 1.32 6.41
N ILE A 138 -13.41 0.52 5.65
CA ILE A 138 -14.52 -0.26 6.20
C ILE A 138 -14.08 -1.69 6.45
N MET A 139 -13.66 -2.41 5.42
CA MET A 139 -13.43 -3.86 5.53
C MET A 139 -12.22 -4.19 6.40
N LEU A 140 -11.09 -3.52 6.19
CA LEU A 140 -9.91 -3.75 7.02
C LEU A 140 -10.10 -3.26 8.46
N TYR A 141 -10.88 -2.19 8.69
CA TYR A 141 -11.26 -1.82 10.05
C TYR A 141 -12.05 -2.94 10.75
N MET A 142 -13.08 -3.48 10.10
CA MET A 142 -13.87 -4.59 10.65
C MET A 142 -12.97 -5.81 10.94
N LEU A 143 -12.04 -6.11 10.04
CA LEU A 143 -11.08 -7.20 10.22
C LEU A 143 -10.16 -6.95 11.42
N ALA A 144 -9.67 -5.72 11.58
CA ALA A 144 -8.82 -5.34 12.71
C ALA A 144 -9.54 -5.46 14.05
N MET A 145 -10.77 -4.94 14.13
CA MET A 145 -11.60 -5.06 15.33
C MET A 145 -11.95 -6.51 15.64
N ASN A 146 -12.26 -7.32 14.62
CA ASN A 146 -12.52 -8.73 14.81
C ASN A 146 -11.32 -9.46 15.43
N TRP A 147 -10.10 -9.20 14.95
CA TRP A 147 -8.90 -9.80 15.54
C TRP A 147 -8.59 -9.31 16.95
N TYR A 148 -8.82 -8.03 17.23
CA TYR A 148 -8.70 -7.49 18.58
C TYR A 148 -9.69 -8.17 19.55
N HIS A 149 -10.97 -8.29 19.17
CA HIS A 149 -11.99 -8.90 20.03
C HIS A 149 -11.78 -10.40 20.25
N LEU A 150 -11.29 -11.13 19.25
CA LEU A 150 -10.94 -12.56 19.40
C LEU A 150 -9.81 -12.79 20.41
N ARG A 151 -9.07 -11.75 20.79
CA ARG A 151 -7.92 -11.80 21.69
C ARG A 151 -8.16 -11.07 23.01
N SER A 152 -9.17 -10.19 23.07
CA SER A 152 -9.55 -9.52 24.30
C SER A 152 -10.12 -10.52 25.30
N ALA A 153 -9.65 -10.44 26.54
CA ALA A 153 -10.18 -11.21 27.65
C ALA A 153 -11.49 -10.62 28.21
N GLN A 154 -11.88 -9.41 27.78
CA GLN A 154 -13.08 -8.75 28.25
C GLN A 154 -14.30 -9.09 27.38
N GLU A 155 -15.34 -9.65 28.00
CA GLU A 155 -16.65 -9.86 27.40
C GLU A 155 -17.41 -8.53 27.29
N GLY A 156 -17.08 -7.74 26.26
CA GLY A 156 -17.82 -6.53 25.93
C GLY A 156 -17.67 -6.21 24.46
N LYS A 157 -18.71 -6.45 23.64
CA LYS A 157 -18.76 -5.97 22.26
C LYS A 157 -19.11 -4.48 22.30
N PRO A 158 -18.18 -3.54 22.01
CA PRO A 158 -18.58 -2.16 21.80
C PRO A 158 -19.50 -2.06 20.57
N SER A 159 -20.30 -0.99 20.52
CA SER A 159 -21.19 -0.70 19.39
C SER A 159 -20.40 -0.48 18.08
N THR A 160 -20.23 -1.53 17.29
CA THR A 160 -19.61 -1.51 15.96
C THR A 160 -20.35 -0.56 15.01
N SER A 161 -21.66 -0.37 15.20
CA SER A 161 -22.50 0.47 14.36
C SER A 161 -22.09 1.95 14.38
N ASN A 162 -21.82 2.50 15.58
CA ASN A 162 -21.44 3.91 15.71
C ASN A 162 -20.07 4.19 15.05
N LYS A 163 -19.11 3.26 15.17
CA LYS A 163 -17.82 3.43 14.51
C LYS A 163 -17.89 3.22 13.01
N LEU A 164 -18.66 2.24 12.53
CA LEU A 164 -18.87 2.01 11.09
C LEU A 164 -19.53 3.23 10.42
N LYS A 165 -20.54 3.83 11.09
CA LYS A 165 -21.13 5.10 10.66
C LYS A 165 -20.10 6.23 10.62
N SER A 166 -19.22 6.32 11.63
CA SER A 166 -18.15 7.33 11.66
C SER A 166 -17.12 7.15 10.54
N LEU A 167 -16.81 5.90 10.15
CA LEU A 167 -15.89 5.58 9.06
C LEU A 167 -16.52 5.85 7.69
N GLY A 168 -17.80 5.49 7.50
CA GLY A 168 -18.56 5.88 6.32
C GLY A 168 -18.64 7.40 6.16
N LEU A 169 -18.84 8.13 7.26
CA LEU A 169 -18.79 9.59 7.25
C LEU A 169 -17.37 10.12 6.96
N SER A 170 -16.33 9.44 7.44
CA SER A 170 -14.93 9.80 7.16
C SER A 170 -14.58 9.62 5.69
N LEU A 171 -15.09 8.56 5.05
CA LEU A 171 -14.98 8.35 3.59
C LEU A 171 -15.55 9.56 2.84
N LEU A 172 -16.79 9.96 3.15
CA LEU A 172 -17.42 11.10 2.49
C LEU A 172 -16.68 12.42 2.76
N LYS A 173 -16.10 12.59 3.95
CA LYS A 173 -15.37 13.79 4.35
C LYS A 173 -13.94 13.88 3.84
N GLU A 174 -13.40 12.83 3.21
CA GLU A 174 -12.09 12.95 2.58
C GLU A 174 -12.14 14.05 1.48
N PRO A 175 -11.19 15.00 1.45
CA PRO A 175 -11.21 16.11 0.48
C PRO A 175 -11.34 15.64 -0.98
N ILE A 176 -10.68 14.52 -1.32
CA ILE A 176 -10.75 13.93 -2.66
C ILE A 176 -12.17 13.45 -2.98
N ASN A 177 -12.84 12.79 -2.03
CA ASN A 177 -14.20 12.26 -2.23
C ASN A 177 -15.24 13.37 -2.26
N LEU A 178 -15.10 14.42 -1.44
CA LEU A 178 -15.96 15.60 -1.51
C LEU A 178 -15.90 16.23 -2.90
N VAL A 179 -14.69 16.43 -3.42
CA VAL A 179 -14.47 16.99 -4.74
C VAL A 179 -14.97 16.07 -5.85
N LEU A 180 -14.83 14.75 -5.68
CA LEU A 180 -15.39 13.77 -6.60
C LEU A 180 -16.92 13.87 -6.63
N ILE A 181 -17.59 13.90 -5.48
CA ILE A 181 -19.05 14.09 -5.39
C ILE A 181 -19.48 15.40 -6.04
N VAL A 182 -18.82 16.51 -5.72
CA VAL A 182 -19.13 17.83 -6.32
C VAL A 182 -18.92 17.79 -7.84
N GLY A 183 -17.81 17.24 -8.32
CA GLY A 183 -17.52 17.10 -9.75
C GLY A 183 -18.57 16.26 -10.48
N LEU A 184 -18.97 15.12 -9.90
CA LEU A 184 -20.03 14.27 -10.46
C LEU A 184 -21.38 14.99 -10.50
N LEU A 185 -21.73 15.75 -9.45
CA LEU A 185 -22.96 16.54 -9.43
C LEU A 185 -22.95 17.64 -10.49
N LEU A 186 -21.86 18.39 -10.62
CA LEU A 186 -21.72 19.42 -11.65
C LEU A 186 -21.90 18.83 -13.06
N LEU A 187 -21.23 17.70 -13.33
CA LEU A 187 -21.37 16.99 -14.61
C LEU A 187 -22.79 16.48 -14.85
N ALA A 188 -23.48 16.00 -13.81
CA ALA A 188 -24.88 15.57 -13.90
C ALA A 188 -25.82 16.73 -14.29
N PHE A 189 -25.49 17.97 -13.90
CA PHE A 189 -26.18 19.18 -14.34
C PHE A 189 -25.66 19.73 -15.69
N GLY A 190 -24.77 19.02 -16.38
CA GLY A 190 -24.18 19.44 -17.65
C GLY A 190 -23.13 20.54 -17.52
N LEU A 191 -22.68 20.87 -16.31
CA LEU A 191 -21.64 21.86 -16.07
C LEU A 191 -20.26 21.21 -16.23
N ASN A 192 -19.42 21.85 -17.03
CA ASN A 192 -18.04 21.42 -17.26
C ASN A 192 -17.06 22.48 -16.72
N LEU A 193 -15.76 22.25 -16.95
CA LEU A 193 -14.73 23.17 -16.47
C LEU A 193 -14.87 24.59 -17.05
N ASP A 194 -15.39 24.73 -18.26
CA ASP A 194 -15.61 26.01 -18.93
C ASP A 194 -16.87 26.74 -18.43
N SER A 195 -17.77 26.02 -17.76
CA SER A 195 -18.95 26.61 -17.11
C SER A 195 -18.60 27.36 -15.81
N LEU A 196 -17.39 27.20 -15.30
CA LEU A 196 -16.97 27.83 -14.04
C LEU A 196 -16.55 29.31 -14.26
N PRO A 197 -16.79 30.20 -13.27
CA PRO A 197 -16.24 31.56 -13.30
C PRO A 197 -14.73 31.56 -13.50
N LEU A 198 -14.21 32.50 -14.30
CA LEU A 198 -12.81 32.53 -14.72
C LEU A 198 -11.83 32.50 -13.54
N PHE A 199 -12.11 33.25 -12.46
CA PHE A 199 -11.25 33.25 -11.28
C PHE A 199 -11.16 31.88 -10.62
N LEU A 200 -12.27 31.14 -10.55
CA LEU A 200 -12.34 29.81 -9.93
C LEU A 200 -11.62 28.79 -10.83
N LYS A 201 -11.90 28.81 -12.13
CA LYS A 201 -11.23 27.97 -13.13
C LYS A 201 -9.71 28.14 -13.06
N ASN A 202 -9.22 29.38 -13.12
CA ASN A 202 -7.78 29.68 -13.09
C ASN A 202 -7.14 29.29 -11.76
N THR A 203 -7.84 29.48 -10.64
CA THR A 203 -7.35 29.07 -9.31
C THR A 203 -7.18 27.57 -9.21
N VAL A 204 -8.21 26.80 -9.57
CA VAL A 204 -8.16 25.34 -9.54
C VAL A 204 -7.08 24.81 -10.48
N LEU A 205 -6.97 25.35 -11.69
CA LEU A 205 -5.92 24.97 -12.64
C LEU A 205 -4.52 25.25 -12.09
N SER A 206 -4.32 26.39 -11.42
CA SER A 206 -3.04 26.72 -10.79
C SER A 206 -2.70 25.76 -9.66
N VAL A 207 -3.65 25.47 -8.77
CA VAL A 207 -3.47 24.52 -7.66
C VAL A 207 -3.21 23.10 -8.18
N LYS A 208 -3.89 22.69 -9.26
CA LYS A 208 -3.67 21.39 -9.91
C LYS A 208 -2.20 21.17 -10.26
N THR A 209 -1.51 22.20 -10.76
CA THR A 209 -0.10 22.07 -11.19
C THR A 209 0.85 21.68 -10.05
N LEU A 210 0.45 21.90 -8.80
CA LEU A 210 1.27 21.58 -7.62
C LEU A 210 1.36 20.08 -7.35
N MET A 211 0.37 19.29 -7.78
CA MET A 211 0.23 17.90 -7.33
C MET A 211 1.44 17.04 -7.69
N THR A 212 1.82 17.01 -8.96
CA THR A 212 2.96 16.23 -9.44
C THR A 212 4.26 16.59 -8.71
N PRO A 213 4.74 17.85 -8.73
CA PRO A 213 6.00 18.18 -8.07
C PRO A 213 5.96 17.96 -6.56
N LEU A 214 4.84 18.27 -5.88
CA LEU A 214 4.73 18.03 -4.44
C LEU A 214 4.79 16.54 -4.08
N VAL A 215 4.10 15.69 -4.82
CA VAL A 215 4.12 14.24 -4.57
C VAL A 215 5.52 13.67 -4.84
N LEU A 216 6.18 14.07 -5.92
CA LEU A 216 7.53 13.60 -6.25
C LEU A 216 8.57 14.06 -5.22
N LEU A 217 8.50 15.32 -4.77
CA LEU A 217 9.30 15.82 -3.65
C LEU A 217 9.03 15.03 -2.37
N PHE A 218 7.75 14.79 -2.05
CA PHE A 218 7.35 14.01 -0.89
C PHE A 218 7.91 12.58 -0.95
N ILE A 219 7.85 11.92 -2.10
CA ILE A 219 8.44 10.59 -2.31
C ILE A 219 9.93 10.62 -1.97
N GLY A 220 10.70 11.56 -2.55
CA GLY A 220 12.13 11.70 -2.27
C GLY A 220 12.44 11.95 -0.79
N MET A 221 11.67 12.83 -0.14
CA MET A 221 11.85 13.12 1.29
C MET A 221 11.43 11.97 2.21
N ALA A 222 10.49 11.12 1.79
CA ALA A 222 9.94 10.03 2.57
C ALA A 222 10.84 8.78 2.64
N VAL A 223 11.83 8.63 1.75
CA VAL A 223 12.68 7.43 1.64
C VAL A 223 13.59 7.25 2.86
N ARG A 224 13.13 6.55 3.90
CA ARG A 224 13.91 6.30 5.13
C ARG A 224 13.98 4.81 5.43
N ILE A 225 14.97 4.13 4.84
CA ILE A 225 15.14 2.67 4.98
C ILE A 225 15.91 2.36 6.26
N LYS A 226 15.34 1.53 7.15
CA LYS A 226 16.05 0.94 8.30
C LYS A 226 16.46 -0.51 7.97
N SER A 227 17.65 -0.91 8.41
CA SER A 227 18.37 -2.10 7.93
C SER A 227 17.93 -3.46 8.50
N GLY A 228 17.09 -3.52 9.54
CA GLY A 228 16.86 -4.76 10.30
C GLY A 228 16.11 -5.88 9.54
N GLU A 229 15.11 -5.55 8.72
CA GLU A 229 14.24 -6.54 8.05
C GLU A 229 14.05 -6.29 6.55
N PHE A 230 14.93 -5.48 5.96
CA PHE A 230 14.79 -4.98 4.59
C PHE A 230 14.63 -6.11 3.56
N GLY A 231 15.44 -7.17 3.63
CA GLY A 231 15.38 -8.27 2.67
C GLY A 231 14.06 -9.06 2.71
N LEU A 232 13.46 -9.21 3.89
CA LEU A 232 12.14 -9.85 4.04
C LEU A 232 11.05 -8.95 3.45
N ILE A 233 11.07 -7.66 3.78
CA ILE A 233 10.09 -6.68 3.29
C ILE A 233 10.17 -6.57 1.77
N LEU A 234 11.38 -6.48 1.20
CA LEU A 234 11.58 -6.43 -0.24
C LEU A 234 11.04 -7.71 -0.91
N SER A 235 11.33 -8.89 -0.36
CA SER A 235 10.76 -10.16 -0.83
C SER A 235 9.23 -10.13 -0.82
N LEU A 236 8.60 -9.61 0.24
CA LEU A 236 7.14 -9.49 0.33
C LEU A 236 6.57 -8.52 -0.71
N LEU A 237 7.22 -7.37 -0.95
CA LEU A 237 6.79 -6.38 -1.93
C LEU A 237 6.97 -6.88 -3.37
N VAL A 238 8.08 -7.56 -3.68
CA VAL A 238 8.29 -8.22 -4.97
C VAL A 238 7.24 -9.30 -5.22
N ARG A 239 6.92 -10.10 -4.19
CA ARG A 239 5.85 -11.10 -4.28
C ARG A 239 4.48 -10.48 -4.51
N ARG A 240 4.15 -9.43 -3.75
CA ARG A 240 2.91 -8.65 -3.91
C ARG A 240 2.79 -8.14 -5.34
N SER A 241 3.86 -7.55 -5.87
CA SER A 241 3.91 -7.03 -7.24
C SER A 241 3.78 -8.14 -8.29
N GLY A 242 4.45 -9.28 -8.09
CA GLY A 242 4.35 -10.44 -8.98
C GLY A 242 2.91 -10.97 -9.08
N ILE A 243 2.24 -11.16 -7.93
CA ILE A 243 0.82 -11.56 -7.90
C ILE A 243 -0.05 -10.49 -8.58
N THR A 244 0.26 -9.22 -8.37
CA THR A 244 -0.47 -8.12 -8.98
C THR A 244 -0.34 -8.13 -10.51
N PHE A 245 0.86 -8.37 -11.06
CA PHE A 245 1.05 -8.54 -12.50
C PHE A 245 0.31 -9.76 -13.05
N LEU A 246 0.27 -10.87 -12.31
CA LEU A 246 -0.52 -12.04 -12.69
C LEU A 246 -2.01 -11.68 -12.79
N ILE A 247 -2.54 -10.99 -11.78
CA ILE A 247 -3.93 -10.55 -11.77
C ILE A 247 -4.20 -9.61 -12.97
N SER A 248 -3.38 -8.56 -13.15
CA SER A 248 -3.53 -7.64 -14.29
C SER A 248 -3.43 -8.38 -15.63
N GLY A 249 -2.49 -9.32 -15.78
CA GLY A 249 -2.35 -10.12 -16.99
C GLY A 249 -3.58 -10.98 -17.29
N ILE A 250 -4.20 -11.59 -16.27
CA ILE A 250 -5.46 -12.32 -16.40
C ILE A 250 -6.58 -11.37 -16.85
N PHE A 251 -6.71 -10.19 -16.24
CA PHE A 251 -7.73 -9.22 -16.65
C PHE A 251 -7.54 -8.74 -18.10
N VAL A 252 -6.30 -8.50 -18.53
CA VAL A 252 -5.99 -8.11 -19.91
C VAL A 252 -6.28 -9.24 -20.89
N LEU A 253 -6.05 -10.51 -20.53
CA LEU A 253 -6.47 -11.66 -21.35
C LEU A 253 -7.99 -11.75 -21.51
N LEU A 254 -8.74 -11.50 -20.42
CA LEU A 254 -10.20 -11.55 -20.43
C LEU A 254 -10.83 -10.37 -21.18
N LEU A 255 -10.10 -9.26 -21.32
CA LEU A 255 -10.54 -8.02 -21.95
C LEU A 255 -9.57 -7.59 -23.06
N PRO A 256 -9.47 -8.35 -24.17
CA PRO A 256 -8.45 -8.12 -25.19
C PRO A 256 -8.64 -6.84 -26.03
N THR A 257 -9.81 -6.21 -25.95
CA THR A 257 -10.18 -5.03 -26.74
C THR A 257 -9.85 -3.70 -26.05
N LEU A 258 -9.20 -3.73 -24.88
CA LEU A 258 -8.87 -2.52 -24.13
C LEU A 258 -7.79 -1.69 -24.84
N ALA A 259 -8.00 -0.38 -24.89
CA ALA A 259 -6.99 0.55 -25.37
C ALA A 259 -5.75 0.56 -24.45
N ALA A 260 -4.57 0.83 -25.02
CA ALA A 260 -3.30 0.80 -24.31
C ALA A 260 -3.26 1.64 -23.00
N PRO A 261 -3.81 2.88 -22.94
CA PRO A 261 -3.85 3.65 -21.70
C PRO A 261 -4.63 2.95 -20.59
N LEU A 262 -5.73 2.27 -20.93
CA LEU A 262 -6.56 1.55 -19.96
C LEU A 262 -5.88 0.26 -19.50
N VAL A 263 -5.16 -0.44 -20.38
CA VAL A 263 -4.29 -1.56 -19.99
C VAL A 263 -3.21 -1.11 -19.03
N LEU A 264 -2.50 -0.01 -19.34
CA LEU A 264 -1.47 0.54 -18.46
C LEU A 264 -2.06 1.01 -17.12
N LEU A 265 -3.26 1.58 -17.09
CA LEU A 265 -3.97 1.90 -15.86
C LEU A 265 -4.24 0.64 -15.02
N LEU A 266 -4.75 -0.44 -15.63
CA LEU A 266 -5.00 -1.73 -14.97
C LEU A 266 -3.72 -2.40 -14.45
N VAL A 267 -2.57 -2.10 -15.04
CA VAL A 267 -1.27 -2.60 -14.60
C VAL A 267 -0.69 -1.72 -13.49
N VAL A 268 -0.75 -0.40 -13.62
CA VAL A 268 -0.08 0.55 -12.73
C VAL A 268 -0.87 0.83 -11.46
N PHE A 269 -2.19 0.97 -11.54
CA PHE A 269 -3.02 1.31 -10.38
C PHE A 269 -2.86 0.28 -9.23
N PRO A 270 -2.93 -1.04 -9.50
CA PRO A 270 -2.71 -2.06 -8.47
C PRO A 270 -1.28 -2.11 -7.90
N GLN A 271 -0.29 -1.57 -8.61
CA GLN A 271 1.11 -1.50 -8.18
C GLN A 271 1.40 -0.33 -7.23
N SER A 272 0.36 0.39 -6.80
CA SER A 272 0.46 1.49 -5.84
C SER A 272 1.11 1.07 -4.51
N ALA A 273 1.66 2.04 -3.79
CA ALA A 273 2.23 1.82 -2.46
C ALA A 273 1.19 1.30 -1.46
N CYS A 274 1.62 0.74 -0.33
CA CYS A 274 0.71 0.31 0.73
C CYS A 274 0.02 1.52 1.38
N SER A 275 -1.24 1.36 1.77
CA SER A 275 -2.03 2.42 2.39
C SER A 275 -1.63 2.70 3.83
N PHE A 276 -1.71 3.96 4.25
CA PHE A 276 -1.52 4.36 5.65
C PHE A 276 -2.74 4.10 6.54
N TRP A 277 -3.92 3.97 5.95
CA TRP A 277 -5.17 3.75 6.69
C TRP A 277 -5.20 2.44 7.51
N PRO A 278 -4.77 1.27 6.98
CA PRO A 278 -4.65 0.06 7.78
C PRO A 278 -3.69 0.24 8.96
N PHE A 279 -2.63 1.03 8.78
CA PHE A 279 -1.72 1.35 9.89
C PHE A 279 -2.40 2.20 10.98
N ALA A 280 -3.27 3.15 10.61
CA ALA A 280 -4.08 3.88 11.59
C ALA A 280 -5.02 2.94 12.37
N HIS A 281 -5.63 1.95 11.70
CA HIS A 281 -6.45 0.94 12.36
C HIS A 281 -5.62 0.06 13.31
N MET A 282 -4.45 -0.41 12.87
CA MET A 282 -3.54 -1.20 13.72
C MET A 282 -3.05 -0.40 14.93
N SER A 283 -2.74 0.89 14.75
CA SER A 283 -2.33 1.78 15.86
C SER A 283 -3.47 2.00 16.86
N ALA A 284 -4.70 2.20 16.37
CA ALA A 284 -5.87 2.32 17.24
C ALA A 284 -6.11 1.03 18.05
N VAL A 285 -5.95 -0.13 17.42
CA VAL A 285 -6.01 -1.43 18.12
C VAL A 285 -4.90 -1.52 19.18
N SER A 286 -3.66 -1.18 18.84
CA SER A 286 -2.55 -1.18 19.81
C SER A 286 -2.86 -0.34 21.05
N SER A 287 -3.42 0.86 20.88
CA SER A 287 -3.83 1.70 22.00
C SER A 287 -4.99 1.11 22.83
N MET A 288 -5.90 0.35 22.20
CA MET A 288 -6.96 -0.37 22.93
C MET A 288 -6.38 -1.54 23.73
N GLU A 289 -5.43 -2.28 23.14
CA GLU A 289 -4.75 -3.41 23.80
C GLU A 289 -3.95 -2.95 25.04
N GLU A 290 -3.32 -1.79 24.98
CA GLU A 290 -2.64 -1.16 26.13
C GLU A 290 -3.61 -0.87 27.28
N ASN A 291 -4.82 -0.37 26.97
CA ASN A 291 -5.85 -0.10 27.99
C ASN A 291 -6.45 -1.38 28.58
N ASP A 292 -6.62 -2.41 27.76
CA ASP A 292 -7.15 -3.72 28.16
C ASP A 292 -6.11 -4.64 28.80
N GLN A 293 -4.85 -4.20 28.88
CA GLN A 293 -3.71 -4.98 29.40
C GLN A 293 -3.54 -6.35 28.70
N GLN A 294 -3.80 -6.41 27.39
CA GLN A 294 -3.57 -7.65 26.62
C GLN A 294 -2.07 -7.99 26.58
N THR A 295 -1.73 -9.25 26.83
CA THR A 295 -0.33 -9.70 27.00
C THR A 295 0.45 -9.82 25.70
N GLU A 296 -0.25 -9.98 24.57
CA GLU A 296 0.35 -10.13 23.26
C GLU A 296 -0.28 -9.13 22.28
N PRO A 297 0.48 -8.59 21.31
CA PRO A 297 -0.06 -7.62 20.35
C PRO A 297 -0.82 -8.27 19.18
N THR A 298 -1.91 -7.64 18.72
CA THR A 298 -2.62 -8.12 17.53
C THR A 298 -1.76 -7.88 16.29
N PHE A 299 -1.05 -6.77 16.22
CA PHE A 299 -0.26 -6.37 15.06
C PHE A 299 1.18 -6.02 15.44
N ASP A 300 2.09 -6.15 14.47
CA ASP A 300 3.46 -5.69 14.63
C ASP A 300 3.59 -4.29 14.02
N ILE A 301 3.44 -3.27 14.87
CA ILE A 301 3.43 -1.86 14.47
C ILE A 301 4.78 -1.44 13.87
N ASN A 302 5.90 -1.94 14.41
CA ASN A 302 7.23 -1.63 13.89
C ASN A 302 7.43 -2.22 12.48
N PHE A 303 7.00 -3.47 12.28
CA PHE A 303 7.02 -4.11 10.98
C PHE A 303 6.12 -3.38 9.98
N ALA A 304 4.95 -2.92 10.42
CA ALA A 304 4.03 -2.12 9.60
C ALA A 304 4.67 -0.83 9.08
N VAL A 305 5.34 -0.07 9.96
CA VAL A 305 6.06 1.16 9.59
C VAL A 305 7.17 0.88 8.58
N ASN A 306 7.93 -0.21 8.79
CA ASN A 306 9.01 -0.58 7.87
C ASN A 306 8.47 -0.98 6.48
N ILE A 307 7.35 -1.71 6.41
CA ILE A 307 6.69 -2.04 5.13
C ILE A 307 6.27 -0.75 4.42
N LEU A 308 5.61 0.17 5.12
CA LEU A 308 5.15 1.43 4.55
C LEU A 308 6.33 2.24 3.98
N ALA A 309 7.41 2.36 4.73
CA ALA A 309 8.61 3.08 4.33
C ALA A 309 9.26 2.51 3.07
N CYS A 310 9.24 1.18 2.89
CA CYS A 310 9.78 0.52 1.70
C CYS A 310 8.79 0.49 0.52
N SER A 311 7.48 0.50 0.79
CA SER A 311 6.46 0.29 -0.25
C SER A 311 6.37 1.45 -1.25
N LEU A 312 6.54 2.69 -0.80
CA LEU A 312 6.49 3.88 -1.63
C LEU A 312 7.65 3.97 -2.64
N PRO A 313 8.94 3.89 -2.23
CA PRO A 313 10.04 3.87 -3.18
C PRO A 313 9.99 2.64 -4.10
N PHE A 314 9.60 1.48 -3.59
CA PHE A 314 9.43 0.28 -4.41
C PHE A 314 8.39 0.49 -5.52
N SER A 315 7.19 0.98 -5.15
CA SER A 315 6.12 1.30 -6.11
C SER A 315 6.57 2.34 -7.14
N THR A 316 7.29 3.37 -6.71
CA THR A 316 7.80 4.42 -7.58
C THR A 316 8.74 3.87 -8.66
N ILE A 317 9.76 3.10 -8.27
CA ILE A 317 10.72 2.49 -9.19
C ILE A 317 9.98 1.59 -10.19
N LEU A 318 9.03 0.80 -9.69
CA LEU A 318 8.27 -0.12 -10.53
C LEU A 318 7.38 0.60 -11.55
N VAL A 319 6.65 1.64 -11.13
CA VAL A 319 5.76 2.42 -12.01
C VAL A 319 6.57 3.17 -13.08
N ILE A 320 7.71 3.76 -12.70
CA ILE A 320 8.64 4.37 -13.67
C ILE A 320 9.13 3.32 -14.67
N GLY A 321 9.49 2.12 -14.19
CA GLY A 321 9.88 1.01 -15.06
C GLY A 321 8.77 0.61 -16.03
N ILE A 322 7.54 0.46 -15.54
CA ILE A 322 6.38 0.12 -16.39
C ILE A 322 6.18 1.16 -17.49
N PHE A 323 6.18 2.45 -17.17
CA PHE A 323 5.99 3.49 -18.17
C PHE A 323 7.18 3.67 -19.11
N SER A 324 8.41 3.43 -18.64
CA SER A 324 9.60 3.49 -19.49
C SER A 324 9.62 2.36 -20.53
N PHE A 325 8.95 1.24 -20.25
CA PHE A 325 8.84 0.08 -21.14
C PHE A 325 7.38 -0.26 -21.47
N SER A 326 6.53 0.76 -21.68
CA SER A 326 5.07 0.58 -21.75
C SER A 326 4.62 -0.44 -22.82
N GLU A 327 5.30 -0.52 -23.95
CA GLU A 327 5.03 -1.49 -25.03
C GLU A 327 5.16 -2.95 -24.57
N VAL A 328 6.04 -3.21 -23.60
CA VAL A 328 6.24 -4.54 -23.01
C VAL A 328 5.10 -4.88 -22.05
N PHE A 329 4.61 -3.88 -21.31
CA PHE A 329 3.60 -4.05 -20.26
C PHE A 329 2.15 -3.99 -20.74
N VAL A 330 1.91 -3.74 -22.03
CA VAL A 330 0.56 -3.91 -22.62
C VAL A 330 0.27 -5.35 -23.04
N SER A 331 1.30 -6.20 -23.15
CA SER A 331 1.13 -7.61 -23.54
C SER A 331 0.72 -8.49 -22.36
N PRO A 332 -0.43 -9.19 -22.44
CA PRO A 332 -0.89 -10.06 -21.34
C PRO A 332 0.10 -11.19 -21.03
N LEU A 333 0.70 -11.81 -22.05
CA LEU A 333 1.67 -12.88 -21.85
C LEU A 333 2.90 -12.37 -21.09
N THR A 334 3.36 -11.18 -21.41
CA THR A 334 4.49 -10.57 -20.72
C THR A 334 4.17 -10.27 -19.26
N LEU A 335 2.97 -9.75 -18.98
CA LEU A 335 2.50 -9.52 -17.60
C LEU A 335 2.47 -10.83 -16.80
N LEU A 336 2.00 -11.92 -17.41
CA LEU A 336 1.98 -13.23 -16.76
C LEU A 336 3.39 -13.77 -16.48
N LEU A 337 4.30 -13.68 -17.46
CA LEU A 337 5.68 -14.16 -17.31
C LEU A 337 6.46 -13.35 -16.27
N ILE A 338 6.36 -12.02 -16.29
CA ILE A 338 6.97 -11.14 -15.28
C ILE A 338 6.36 -11.43 -13.90
N GLY A 339 5.02 -11.55 -13.83
CA GLY A 339 4.33 -11.84 -12.58
C GLY A 339 4.74 -13.18 -11.96
N ALA A 340 4.83 -14.24 -12.78
CA ALA A 340 5.30 -15.54 -12.35
C ALA A 340 6.78 -15.49 -11.91
N GLY A 341 7.65 -14.86 -12.71
CA GLY A 341 9.06 -14.70 -12.41
C GLY A 341 9.30 -13.98 -11.09
N MET A 342 8.66 -12.81 -10.88
CA MET A 342 8.75 -12.05 -9.63
C MET A 342 8.23 -12.85 -8.44
N THR A 343 7.11 -13.57 -8.60
CA THR A 343 6.54 -14.40 -7.53
C THR A 343 7.52 -15.51 -7.13
N ILE A 344 8.09 -16.24 -8.09
CA ILE A 344 9.04 -17.33 -7.85
C ILE A 344 10.33 -16.80 -7.21
N VAL A 345 10.94 -15.77 -7.80
CA VAL A 345 12.19 -15.16 -7.31
C VAL A 345 12.03 -14.63 -5.89
N SER A 346 10.84 -14.11 -5.55
CA SER A 346 10.56 -13.62 -4.19
C SER A 346 10.72 -14.68 -3.10
N PHE A 347 10.61 -15.98 -3.41
CA PHE A 347 10.76 -17.07 -2.45
C PHE A 347 12.22 -17.54 -2.29
N LEU A 348 13.12 -17.11 -3.17
CA LEU A 348 14.52 -17.54 -3.16
C LEU A 348 15.23 -17.26 -1.82
N PRO A 349 15.10 -16.08 -1.17
CA PRO A 349 15.73 -15.83 0.13
C PRO A 349 15.23 -16.78 1.24
N TYR A 350 13.95 -17.14 1.18
CA TYR A 350 13.33 -18.07 2.13
C TYR A 350 13.82 -19.50 1.90
N ALA A 351 13.88 -19.96 0.65
CA ALA A 351 14.41 -21.28 0.28
C ALA A 351 15.88 -21.43 0.73
N ILE A 352 16.72 -20.42 0.47
CA ILE A 352 18.13 -20.43 0.88
C ILE A 352 18.27 -20.52 2.41
N LYS A 353 17.49 -19.75 3.18
CA LYS A 353 17.51 -19.82 4.65
C LYS A 353 17.09 -21.20 5.16
N LYS A 354 16.06 -21.80 4.56
CA LYS A 354 15.59 -23.14 4.94
C LYS A 354 16.64 -24.21 4.67
N VAL A 355 17.29 -24.17 3.50
CA VAL A 355 18.38 -25.11 3.13
C VAL A 355 19.59 -24.96 4.05
N LYS A 356 20.00 -23.72 4.38
CA LYS A 356 21.10 -23.48 5.33
C LYS A 356 20.79 -24.04 6.73
N ARG A 357 19.56 -23.89 7.21
CA ARG A 357 19.12 -24.44 8.50
C ARG A 357 19.10 -25.97 8.52
N ILE A 358 18.85 -26.63 7.39
CA ILE A 358 18.90 -28.10 7.25
C ILE A 358 20.35 -28.61 7.25
N LYS A 359 21.29 -27.85 6.68
CA LYS A 359 22.72 -28.23 6.64
C LYS A 359 23.46 -28.00 7.96
N SER A 360 22.88 -27.25 8.89
CA SER A 360 23.40 -27.06 10.25
C SER A 360 22.41 -27.65 11.26
N PRO A 361 22.22 -28.98 11.31
CA PRO A 361 21.56 -29.57 12.47
C PRO A 361 22.45 -29.30 13.69
N GLU A 362 21.81 -28.88 14.79
CA GLU A 362 22.45 -28.68 16.08
C GLU A 362 23.30 -29.91 16.43
N ILE A 363 24.61 -29.71 16.60
CA ILE A 363 25.41 -30.58 17.47
C ILE A 363 24.98 -30.21 18.90
N SER A 364 23.78 -30.65 19.29
CA SER A 364 23.35 -30.64 20.69
C SER A 364 24.02 -31.82 21.37
N GLY A 365 24.99 -31.51 22.23
CA GLY A 365 25.94 -32.44 22.83
C GLY A 365 25.31 -33.66 23.49
N GLN A 366 25.70 -34.83 23.02
CA GLN A 366 26.00 -35.95 23.92
C GLN A 366 27.33 -35.63 24.62
N TYR A 367 27.28 -35.26 25.90
CA TYR A 367 28.40 -35.47 26.81
C TYR A 367 27.87 -35.99 28.14
N GLY A 368 28.04 -37.31 28.31
CA GLY A 368 28.54 -37.90 29.55
C GLY A 368 27.64 -37.89 30.77
N THR A 369 26.83 -38.94 30.91
CA THR A 369 26.59 -39.60 32.20
C THR A 369 27.93 -39.87 32.90
N TYR A 370 28.18 -39.20 34.03
CA TYR A 370 29.10 -39.70 35.05
C TYR A 370 28.29 -40.11 36.28
N VAL A 371 28.12 -41.43 36.40
CA VAL A 371 27.80 -42.11 37.65
C VAL A 371 29.08 -42.18 38.46
N GLY A 372 29.06 -41.69 39.70
CA GLY A 372 30.22 -41.67 40.59
C GLY A 372 29.83 -41.60 42.08
N LEU A 373 29.49 -42.77 42.61
CA LEU A 373 29.81 -43.30 43.96
C LEU A 373 29.67 -42.41 45.21
N ASN A 374 28.72 -42.82 46.06
CA ASN A 374 28.68 -42.76 47.53
C ASN A 374 30.03 -42.56 48.25
N THR A 375 30.08 -41.64 49.23
CA THR A 375 30.61 -41.92 50.58
C THR A 375 30.03 -40.95 51.61
N ASN A 376 29.56 -41.51 52.73
CA ASN A 376 29.19 -40.83 53.97
C ASN A 376 30.38 -40.12 54.62
N HIS A 377 30.19 -38.93 55.24
CA HIS A 377 30.60 -38.66 56.64
C HIS A 377 30.21 -37.25 57.14
N ARG A 378 29.44 -37.24 58.24
CA ARG A 378 29.46 -36.40 59.47
C ARG A 378 29.89 -34.91 59.48
N SER A 379 28.94 -34.07 59.93
CA SER A 379 28.97 -33.11 61.06
C SER A 379 30.28 -32.45 61.56
N SER A 380 30.29 -31.12 61.64
CA SER A 380 30.71 -30.21 62.76
C SER A 380 30.78 -28.76 62.19
N GLU A 381 30.00 -27.81 62.69
CA GLU A 381 30.27 -26.86 63.79
C GLU A 381 31.15 -25.65 63.40
N GLU A 382 30.70 -24.46 63.83
CA GLU A 382 31.39 -23.16 63.99
C GLU A 382 31.86 -22.46 62.69
N SER A 383 31.57 -21.18 62.40
CA SER A 383 31.36 -19.96 63.21
C SER A 383 30.51 -18.95 62.43
#